data_AF-A0A7Y1Y4G9-F1
#
_entry.id   AF-A0A7Y1Y4G9-F1
#
_cell.length_a   1.000
_cell.length_b   1.000
_cell.length_c   1.000
_cell.angle_alpha   90.00
_cell.angle_beta   90.00
_cell.angle_gamma   90.00
#
_symmetry.space_group_name_H-M   'P 1'
#
loop_
_entity.id
_entity.type
_entity.pdbx_description
1 polymer ?
#
loop_
_entity_poly.entity_id
_entity_poly.type
_entity_poly.pdbx_seq_one_letter_code
_entity_poly.pdbx_strand_id
1 'polypeptide(L)'
;MIGVGSAVLGAAVDGDPGWGLAFNAGVGSFLGWALAREIDPDRPNSAALSGALTGAAIALGGASLLLPVALILVTARVLHRSTGVPPTLLDLVALIAVAYAGGTSTVGWACGIALAFAIARDHRLPSPAPRFQLAAAFVVAGAASAGAVIGGVSTDWELPGLWAMLVVGVGLIAGISLRVYVPTSTGDHTGDPLEPKRLQSARRGVLGAGLLAFAAAGGAAVAALFPLWGALIGVAIWDRFGPDKVSHV
;
A
#
# COMPACT_ATOMS: atom_id res chain seq x y z
N MET A 1 0.55 22.44 10.06
CA MET A 1 -0.81 22.49 9.46
C MET A 1 -1.34 21.07 9.39
N ILE A 2 -2.43 20.80 10.10
CA ILE A 2 -3.03 19.46 10.25
C ILE A 2 -3.69 19.10 8.92
N GLY A 3 -3.38 17.91 8.41
CA GLY A 3 -3.88 17.38 7.14
C GLY A 3 -5.40 17.44 7.06
N VAL A 4 -5.89 18.30 6.17
CA VAL A 4 -7.30 18.50 5.88
C VAL A 4 -7.98 17.20 5.40
N GLY A 5 -7.22 16.20 4.91
CA GLY A 5 -7.77 14.90 4.50
C GLY A 5 -8.07 13.91 5.63
N SER A 6 -7.34 13.94 6.76
CA SER A 6 -7.63 13.08 7.92
C SER A 6 -8.64 13.71 8.88
N ALA A 7 -8.80 15.04 8.82
CA ALA A 7 -9.81 15.77 9.57
C ALA A 7 -11.22 15.62 8.97
N VAL A 8 -11.39 15.36 7.67
CA VAL A 8 -12.73 15.36 7.02
C VAL A 8 -13.61 14.15 7.38
N LEU A 9 -13.04 13.05 7.88
CA LEU A 9 -13.83 11.95 8.48
C LEU A 9 -13.79 11.93 10.01
N GLY A 10 -12.81 12.60 10.64
CA GLY A 10 -12.74 12.77 12.09
C GLY A 10 -13.57 13.95 12.64
N ALA A 11 -13.94 14.91 11.80
CA ALA A 11 -14.72 16.08 12.20
C ALA A 11 -16.24 15.93 12.01
N ALA A 12 -16.73 14.78 11.52
CA ALA A 12 -18.15 14.56 11.24
C ALA A 12 -18.88 13.70 12.28
N VAL A 13 -18.23 13.31 13.39
CA VAL A 13 -18.88 12.63 14.52
C VAL A 13 -18.41 13.28 15.82
N ASP A 14 -19.11 14.33 16.22
CA ASP A 14 -19.22 14.91 17.58
C ASP A 14 -18.12 14.56 18.60
N GLY A 15 -16.98 15.26 18.52
CA GLY A 15 -16.21 15.68 19.69
C GLY A 15 -15.45 14.63 20.53
N ASP A 16 -15.56 13.33 20.24
CA ASP A 16 -14.81 12.29 20.96
C ASP A 16 -13.64 11.75 20.11
N PRO A 17 -12.39 12.08 20.46
CA PRO A 17 -11.21 11.60 19.75
C PRO A 17 -11.07 10.06 19.73
N GLY A 18 -11.77 9.34 20.61
CA GLY A 18 -11.81 7.88 20.65
C GLY A 18 -12.43 7.26 19.39
N TRP A 19 -13.53 7.83 18.87
CA TRP A 19 -14.22 7.30 17.69
C TRP A 19 -13.38 7.44 16.42
N GLY A 20 -12.70 8.57 16.24
CA GLY A 20 -11.82 8.80 15.09
C GLY A 20 -10.66 7.80 15.04
N LEU A 21 -10.04 7.53 16.20
CA LEU A 21 -8.97 6.53 16.29
C LEU A 21 -9.50 5.10 16.10
N ALA A 22 -10.66 4.76 16.67
CA ALA A 22 -11.28 3.45 16.50
C ALA A 22 -11.64 3.17 15.03
N PHE A 23 -12.22 4.16 14.33
CA PHE A 23 -12.49 4.07 12.91
C PHE A 23 -11.20 3.91 12.10
N ASN A 24 -10.17 4.72 12.40
CA ASN A 24 -8.88 4.62 11.74
C ASN A 24 -8.22 3.24 11.95
N ALA A 25 -8.28 2.71 13.17
CA ALA A 25 -7.78 1.38 13.49
C ALA A 25 -8.57 0.29 12.75
N GLY A 26 -9.90 0.39 12.67
CA GLY A 26 -10.75 -0.55 11.93
C GLY A 26 -10.44 -0.57 10.43
N VAL A 27 -10.46 0.59 9.78
CA VAL A 27 -10.15 0.70 8.35
C VAL A 27 -8.68 0.38 8.08
N GLY A 28 -7.77 0.83 8.93
CA GLY A 28 -6.35 0.52 8.83
C GLY A 28 -6.09 -0.98 8.92
N SER A 29 -6.69 -1.68 9.90
CA SER A 29 -6.60 -3.13 10.04
C SER A 29 -7.11 -3.86 8.80
N PHE A 30 -8.24 -3.40 8.25
CA PHE A 30 -8.76 -3.93 6.98
C PHE A 30 -7.79 -3.71 5.82
N LEU A 31 -7.19 -2.52 5.70
CA LEU A 31 -6.21 -2.24 4.64
C LEU A 31 -4.94 -3.07 4.80
N GLY A 32 -4.46 -3.29 6.02
CA GLY A 32 -3.32 -4.16 6.30
C GLY A 32 -3.61 -5.62 5.95
N TRP A 33 -4.80 -6.11 6.29
CA TRP A 33 -5.30 -7.41 5.88
C TRP A 33 -5.39 -7.52 4.34
N ALA A 34 -5.95 -6.51 3.68
CA ALA A 34 -6.11 -6.51 2.22
C ALA A 34 -4.75 -6.48 1.50
N LEU A 35 -3.80 -5.68 1.97
CA LEU A 35 -2.44 -5.64 1.44
C LEU A 35 -1.74 -6.99 1.57
N ALA A 36 -1.91 -7.67 2.70
CA ALA A 36 -1.37 -9.00 2.91
C ALA A 36 -1.99 -10.03 1.96
N ARG A 37 -3.28 -9.93 1.62
CA ARG A 37 -3.91 -10.78 0.59
C ARG A 37 -3.33 -10.56 -0.80
N GLU A 38 -2.89 -9.34 -1.14
CA GLU A 38 -2.21 -9.07 -2.42
C GLU A 38 -0.75 -9.56 -2.44
N ILE A 39 -0.10 -9.65 -1.28
CA ILE A 39 1.31 -10.06 -1.14
C ILE A 39 1.46 -11.57 -0.89
N ASP A 40 0.46 -12.20 -0.28
CA ASP A 40 0.43 -13.61 0.11
C ASP A 40 -0.99 -14.18 -0.07
N PRO A 41 -1.46 -14.33 -1.32
CA PRO A 41 -2.85 -14.70 -1.63
C PRO A 41 -3.26 -16.09 -1.11
N ASP A 42 -2.32 -17.00 -0.91
CA ASP A 42 -2.63 -18.39 -0.56
C ASP A 42 -2.78 -18.65 0.94
N ARG A 43 -2.35 -17.72 1.81
CA ARG A 43 -2.35 -17.92 3.27
C ARG A 43 -3.27 -16.94 4.01
N PRO A 44 -4.57 -17.25 4.21
CA PRO A 44 -5.52 -16.31 4.81
C PRO A 44 -5.14 -15.89 6.24
N ASN A 45 -4.48 -16.77 6.98
CA ASN A 45 -4.01 -16.48 8.33
C ASN A 45 -2.91 -15.42 8.38
N SER A 46 -2.06 -15.32 7.34
CA SER A 46 -1.05 -14.26 7.28
C SER A 46 -1.69 -12.88 7.13
N ALA A 47 -2.81 -12.82 6.39
CA ALA A 47 -3.61 -11.61 6.27
C ALA A 47 -4.34 -11.25 7.58
N ALA A 48 -4.90 -12.23 8.29
CA ALA A 48 -5.51 -12.00 9.60
C ALA A 48 -4.50 -11.45 10.62
N LEU A 49 -3.31 -12.04 10.68
CA LEU A 49 -2.21 -11.56 11.53
C LEU A 49 -1.80 -10.13 11.15
N SER A 50 -1.68 -9.85 9.86
CA SER A 50 -1.33 -8.52 9.34
C SER A 50 -2.34 -7.44 9.74
N GLY A 51 -3.64 -7.74 9.65
CA GLY A 51 -4.70 -6.86 10.11
C GLY A 51 -4.62 -6.60 11.61
N ALA A 52 -4.43 -7.66 12.42
CA ALA A 52 -4.29 -7.54 13.88
C ALA A 52 -3.08 -6.70 14.29
N LEU A 53 -1.91 -6.94 13.68
CA LEU A 53 -0.70 -6.15 13.92
C LEU A 53 -0.89 -4.67 13.55
N THR A 54 -1.61 -4.40 12.46
CA THR A 54 -1.93 -3.04 12.03
C THR A 54 -2.82 -2.32 13.03
N GLY A 55 -3.89 -2.97 13.50
CA GLY A 55 -4.78 -2.41 14.51
C GLY A 55 -4.05 -2.10 15.82
N ALA A 56 -3.20 -3.02 16.28
CA ALA A 56 -2.36 -2.82 17.45
C ALA A 56 -1.38 -1.65 17.26
N ALA A 57 -0.73 -1.56 16.08
CA ALA A 57 0.19 -0.46 15.78
C ALA A 57 -0.52 0.89 15.77
N ILE A 58 -1.72 1.00 15.20
CA ILE A 58 -2.52 2.24 15.21
C ILE A 58 -2.97 2.60 16.63
N ALA A 59 -3.42 1.62 17.41
CA ALA A 59 -3.84 1.85 18.80
C ALA A 59 -2.69 2.36 19.70
N LEU A 60 -1.46 1.91 19.45
CA LEU A 60 -0.28 2.27 20.26
C LEU A 60 0.52 3.45 19.70
N GLY A 61 0.50 3.63 18.38
CA GLY A 61 1.38 4.56 17.64
C GLY A 61 0.66 5.72 16.96
N GLY A 62 -0.67 5.76 17.00
CA GLY A 62 -1.49 6.83 16.42
C GLY A 62 -2.07 6.50 15.04
N ALA A 63 -2.85 7.44 14.51
CA ALA A 63 -3.62 7.26 13.29
C ALA A 63 -2.74 7.14 12.04
N SER A 64 -3.14 6.26 11.12
CA SER A 64 -2.54 6.14 9.78
C SER A 64 -3.24 7.00 8.74
N LEU A 65 -2.52 7.30 7.65
CA LEU A 65 -3.11 7.97 6.49
C LEU A 65 -3.73 6.91 5.56
N LEU A 66 -5.04 6.73 5.70
CA LEU A 66 -5.79 5.66 5.01
C LEU A 66 -5.70 5.77 3.49
N LEU A 67 -5.74 6.98 2.93
CA LEU A 67 -5.71 7.19 1.47
C LEU A 67 -4.35 6.84 0.84
N PRO A 68 -3.18 7.28 1.38
CA PRO A 68 -1.88 6.78 0.95
C PRO A 68 -1.75 5.25 1.02
N VAL A 69 -2.28 4.61 2.06
CA VAL A 69 -2.28 3.15 2.17
C VAL A 69 -3.17 2.51 1.10
N ALA A 70 -4.35 3.08 0.83
CA ALA A 70 -5.22 2.63 -0.26
C ALA A 70 -4.52 2.74 -1.63
N LEU A 71 -3.75 3.81 -1.87
CA LEU A 71 -2.91 3.93 -3.08
C LEU A 71 -1.86 2.81 -3.19
N ILE A 72 -1.24 2.40 -2.07
CA ILE A 72 -0.32 1.26 -2.05
C ILE A 72 -1.07 -0.06 -2.34
N LEU A 73 -2.27 -0.24 -1.80
CA LEU A 73 -3.11 -1.40 -2.09
C LEU A 73 -3.47 -1.48 -3.57
N VAL A 74 -3.84 -0.35 -4.17
CA VAL A 74 -4.08 -0.27 -5.62
C VAL A 74 -2.80 -0.53 -6.41
N THR A 75 -1.65 0.00 -5.97
CA THR A 75 -0.34 -0.28 -6.57
C THR A 75 -0.07 -1.79 -6.60
N ALA A 76 -0.32 -2.48 -5.49
CA ALA A 76 -0.22 -3.93 -5.40
C ALA A 76 -1.17 -4.61 -6.40
N ARG A 77 -2.44 -4.20 -6.44
CA ARG A 77 -3.47 -4.75 -7.35
C ARG A 77 -3.13 -4.57 -8.83
N VAL A 78 -2.62 -3.42 -9.23
CA VAL A 78 -2.20 -3.18 -10.63
C VAL A 78 -1.06 -4.10 -11.02
N LEU A 79 -0.07 -4.29 -10.15
CA LEU A 79 1.10 -5.14 -10.42
C LEU A 79 0.74 -6.63 -10.37
N HIS A 80 -0.01 -7.03 -9.34
CA HIS A 80 -0.41 -8.40 -9.08
C HIS A 80 -1.46 -8.89 -10.10
N ARG A 81 -2.36 -7.99 -10.50
CA ARG A 81 -3.53 -8.26 -11.35
C ARG A 81 -4.35 -9.44 -10.81
N SER A 82 -4.68 -9.41 -9.52
CA SER A 82 -5.53 -10.42 -8.86
C SER A 82 -6.92 -10.55 -9.50
N THR A 83 -7.42 -9.50 -10.14
CA THR A 83 -8.67 -9.54 -10.92
C THR A 83 -8.54 -10.23 -12.28
N GLY A 84 -7.33 -10.49 -12.77
CA GLY A 84 -7.04 -11.08 -14.09
C GLY A 84 -7.09 -10.09 -15.27
N VAL A 85 -7.62 -8.88 -15.09
CA VAL A 85 -7.84 -7.91 -16.18
C VAL A 85 -7.01 -6.64 -15.94
N PRO A 86 -6.37 -6.05 -16.98
CA PRO A 86 -5.72 -4.74 -16.85
C PRO A 86 -6.73 -3.64 -16.45
N PRO A 87 -6.27 -2.57 -15.77
CA PRO A 87 -7.13 -1.42 -15.47
C PRO A 87 -7.84 -0.88 -16.71
N THR A 88 -9.15 -0.70 -16.62
CA THR A 88 -9.99 -0.12 -17.67
C THR A 88 -9.78 1.39 -17.77
N LEU A 89 -10.31 2.02 -18.83
CA LEU A 89 -10.25 3.48 -18.96
C LEU A 89 -10.96 4.17 -17.77
N LEU A 90 -12.09 3.63 -17.32
CA LEU A 90 -12.81 4.16 -16.17
C LEU A 90 -11.98 4.04 -14.89
N ASP A 91 -11.31 2.90 -14.69
CA ASP A 91 -10.40 2.72 -13.55
C ASP A 91 -9.29 3.77 -13.60
N LEU A 92 -8.66 3.98 -14.75
CA LEU A 92 -7.58 4.98 -14.89
C LEU A 92 -8.06 6.40 -14.58
N VAL A 93 -9.28 6.78 -14.98
CA VAL A 93 -9.88 8.07 -14.61
C VAL A 93 -10.07 8.17 -13.10
N ALA A 94 -10.57 7.12 -12.45
CA ALA A 94 -10.69 7.07 -11.00
C ALA A 94 -9.31 7.16 -10.33
N LEU A 95 -8.29 6.47 -10.84
CA LEU A 95 -6.93 6.50 -10.31
C LEU A 95 -6.29 7.88 -10.43
N ILE A 96 -6.60 8.65 -11.47
CA ILE A 96 -6.16 10.05 -11.61
C ILE A 96 -6.74 10.89 -10.46
N ALA A 97 -8.05 10.77 -10.20
CA ALA A 97 -8.71 11.53 -9.12
C ALA A 97 -8.19 11.14 -7.73
N VAL A 98 -8.01 9.84 -7.48
CA VAL A 98 -7.48 9.32 -6.21
C VAL A 98 -6.01 9.71 -6.02
N ALA A 99 -5.19 9.68 -7.06
CA ALA A 99 -3.80 10.12 -7.01
C ALA A 99 -3.69 11.62 -6.73
N TYR A 100 -4.53 12.43 -7.36
CA TYR A 100 -4.64 13.86 -7.04
C TYR A 100 -5.00 14.10 -5.57
N ALA A 101 -6.05 13.45 -5.09
CA ALA A 101 -6.51 13.60 -3.70
C ALA A 101 -5.45 13.15 -2.69
N GLY A 102 -4.81 12.00 -2.93
CA GLY A 102 -3.72 11.49 -2.09
C GLY A 102 -2.48 12.38 -2.15
N GLY A 103 -2.20 12.98 -3.32
CA GLY A 103 -1.07 13.87 -3.55
C GLY A 103 -1.02 15.10 -2.64
N THR A 104 -2.13 15.47 -2.00
CA THR A 104 -2.20 16.60 -1.05
C THR A 104 -1.40 16.43 0.24
N SER A 105 -0.69 15.29 0.41
CA SER A 105 0.24 15.03 1.51
C SER A 105 1.57 14.49 0.97
N THR A 106 2.70 14.71 1.65
CA THR A 106 4.02 14.22 1.20
C THR A 106 4.05 12.70 1.03
N VAL A 107 3.46 11.98 1.98
CA VAL A 107 3.33 10.52 1.96
C VAL A 107 2.42 10.07 0.80
N GLY A 108 1.27 10.72 0.62
CA GLY A 108 0.33 10.36 -0.44
C GLY A 108 0.81 10.74 -1.84
N TRP A 109 1.59 11.81 -1.99
CA TRP A 109 2.33 12.11 -3.22
C TRP A 109 3.29 10.98 -3.57
N ALA A 110 4.13 10.55 -2.63
CA ALA A 110 5.04 9.42 -2.83
C ALA A 110 4.29 8.13 -3.23
N CYS A 111 3.18 7.81 -2.55
CA CYS A 111 2.34 6.68 -2.94
C CYS A 111 1.69 6.85 -4.31
N GLY A 112 1.30 8.06 -4.70
CA GLY A 112 0.79 8.38 -6.03
C GLY A 112 1.83 8.19 -7.14
N ILE A 113 3.09 8.56 -6.88
CA ILE A 113 4.22 8.27 -7.78
C ILE A 113 4.46 6.76 -7.88
N ALA A 114 4.37 6.02 -6.78
CA ALA A 114 4.48 4.57 -6.80
C ALA A 114 3.35 3.91 -7.62
N LEU A 115 2.12 4.43 -7.53
CA LEU A 115 1.00 3.98 -8.36
C LEU A 115 1.26 4.26 -9.86
N ALA A 116 1.73 5.46 -10.20
CA ALA A 116 2.12 5.77 -11.57
C ALA A 116 3.20 4.81 -12.10
N PHE A 117 4.20 4.49 -11.29
CA PHE A 117 5.21 3.50 -11.61
C PHE A 117 4.60 2.10 -11.83
N ALA A 118 3.64 1.67 -11.00
CA ALA A 118 2.96 0.39 -11.17
C ALA A 118 2.22 0.30 -12.52
N ILE A 119 1.47 1.35 -12.89
CA ILE A 119 0.79 1.43 -14.18
C ILE A 119 1.79 1.35 -15.34
N ALA A 120 2.91 2.09 -15.25
CA ALA A 120 3.95 2.04 -16.27
C ALA A 120 4.62 0.66 -16.36
N ARG A 121 4.80 -0.02 -15.22
CA ARG A 121 5.47 -1.33 -15.13
C ARG A 121 4.60 -2.47 -15.67
N ASP A 122 3.27 -2.36 -15.57
CA ASP A 122 2.33 -3.42 -16.00
C ASP A 122 2.45 -3.78 -17.48
N HIS A 123 2.80 -2.82 -18.34
CA HIS A 123 3.09 -3.07 -19.76
C HIS A 123 4.27 -4.02 -20.00
N ARG A 124 5.19 -4.16 -19.04
CA ARG A 124 6.39 -5.00 -19.14
C ARG A 124 6.27 -6.32 -18.36
N LEU A 125 5.08 -6.66 -17.85
CA LEU A 125 4.81 -7.91 -17.15
C LEU A 125 4.13 -8.93 -18.10
N PRO A 126 4.12 -10.23 -17.78
CA PRO A 126 3.43 -11.24 -18.58
C PRO A 126 1.96 -10.87 -18.82
N SER A 127 1.43 -11.12 -20.02
CA SER A 127 0.12 -10.59 -20.48
C SER A 127 0.08 -9.06 -20.38
N PRO A 128 0.90 -8.37 -21.20
CA PRO A 128 1.20 -6.95 -21.03
C PRO A 128 -0.05 -6.10 -21.21
N ALA A 129 -0.14 -5.02 -20.42
CA ALA A 129 -1.21 -4.06 -20.57
C ALA A 129 -1.08 -3.24 -21.88
N PRO A 130 -2.18 -2.63 -22.35
CA PRO A 130 -2.16 -1.75 -23.52
C PRO A 130 -1.16 -0.58 -23.38
N ARG A 131 -0.50 -0.21 -24.48
CA ARG A 131 0.54 0.84 -24.47
C ARG A 131 0.04 2.22 -24.02
N PHE A 132 -1.25 2.52 -24.20
CA PHE A 132 -1.82 3.79 -23.74
C PHE A 132 -1.73 3.97 -22.22
N GLN A 133 -1.59 2.88 -21.45
CA GLN A 133 -1.38 2.95 -20.01
C GLN A 133 -0.05 3.63 -19.64
N LEU A 134 0.94 3.64 -20.53
CA LEU A 134 2.17 4.44 -20.32
C LEU A 134 1.85 5.93 -20.28
N ALA A 135 0.99 6.43 -21.17
CA ALA A 135 0.52 7.81 -21.12
C ALA A 135 -0.30 8.06 -19.86
N ALA A 136 -1.19 7.13 -19.49
CA ALA A 136 -1.97 7.23 -18.26
C ALA A 136 -1.08 7.30 -17.01
N ALA A 137 0.04 6.57 -16.96
CA ALA A 137 1.00 6.64 -15.87
C ALA A 137 1.59 8.05 -15.69
N PHE A 138 1.94 8.74 -16.80
CA PHE A 138 2.38 10.13 -16.72
C PHE A 138 1.28 11.07 -16.25
N VAL A 139 0.03 10.85 -16.67
CA VAL A 139 -1.11 11.65 -16.19
C VAL A 139 -1.36 11.44 -14.70
N VAL A 140 -1.26 10.19 -14.20
CA VAL A 140 -1.38 9.87 -12.77
C VAL A 140 -0.24 10.50 -11.96
N ALA A 141 1.00 10.44 -12.44
CA ALA A 141 2.13 11.12 -11.80
C ALA A 141 1.96 12.64 -11.76
N GLY A 142 1.48 13.22 -12.87
CA GLY A 142 1.14 14.64 -12.97
C GLY A 142 0.03 15.02 -12.00
N ALA A 143 -1.01 14.21 -11.87
CA ALA A 143 -2.12 14.43 -10.95
C ALA A 143 -1.67 14.38 -9.48
N ALA A 144 -0.87 13.38 -9.09
CA ALA A 144 -0.29 13.32 -7.75
C ALA A 144 0.57 14.57 -7.45
N SER A 145 1.38 15.00 -8.41
CA SER A 145 2.24 16.19 -8.27
C SER A 145 1.42 17.49 -8.22
N ALA A 146 0.35 17.60 -9.02
CA ALA A 146 -0.58 18.72 -8.95
C ALA A 146 -1.28 18.79 -7.59
N GLY A 147 -1.70 17.63 -7.04
CA GLY A 147 -2.23 17.53 -5.69
C GLY A 147 -1.24 18.01 -4.64
N ALA A 148 0.05 17.69 -4.79
CA ALA A 148 1.10 18.15 -3.87
C ALA A 148 1.31 19.67 -3.91
N VAL A 149 1.33 20.24 -5.12
CA VAL A 149 1.46 21.71 -5.32
C VAL A 149 0.26 22.44 -4.73
N ILE A 150 -0.96 21.99 -5.03
CA ILE A 150 -2.20 22.64 -4.55
C ILE A 150 -2.39 22.43 -3.05
N GLY A 151 -2.03 21.26 -2.53
CA GLY A 151 -2.08 20.94 -1.11
C GLY A 151 -1.04 21.68 -0.27
N GLY A 152 -0.09 22.39 -0.89
CA GLY A 152 0.97 23.10 -0.18
C GLY A 152 1.87 22.15 0.61
N VAL A 153 2.15 20.97 0.05
CA VAL A 153 2.92 19.92 0.71
C VAL A 153 4.30 20.46 1.12
N SER A 154 4.61 20.37 2.41
CA SER A 154 5.94 20.74 2.90
C SER A 154 6.96 19.64 2.59
N THR A 155 8.21 20.08 2.40
CA THR A 155 9.38 19.21 2.21
C THR A 155 10.12 18.98 3.52
N ASP A 156 9.45 19.26 4.65
CA ASP A 156 10.03 19.08 5.98
C ASP A 156 10.22 17.59 6.23
N TRP A 157 11.48 17.17 6.17
CA TRP A 157 11.86 15.80 6.45
C TRP A 157 12.04 15.63 7.96
N GLU A 158 11.23 14.78 8.56
CA GLU A 158 11.28 14.52 10.00
C GLU A 158 12.28 13.40 10.31
N LEU A 159 13.26 13.68 11.17
CA LEU A 159 14.21 12.65 11.63
C LEU A 159 13.43 11.54 12.35
N PRO A 160 13.49 10.28 11.88
CA PRO A 160 12.75 9.19 12.52
C PRO A 160 13.26 8.94 13.93
N GLY A 161 12.35 8.83 14.90
CA GLY A 161 12.70 8.33 16.22
C GLY A 161 13.13 6.86 16.18
N LEU A 162 13.80 6.38 17.24
CA LEU A 162 14.29 5.00 17.34
C LEU A 162 13.19 3.96 17.04
N TRP A 163 11.98 4.16 17.57
CA TRP A 163 10.85 3.27 17.32
C TRP A 163 10.48 3.21 15.84
N ALA A 164 10.41 4.36 15.17
CA ALA A 164 10.11 4.44 13.74
C ALA A 164 11.19 3.73 12.91
N MET A 165 12.47 3.91 13.27
CA MET A 165 13.58 3.18 12.64
C MET A 165 13.48 1.67 12.83
N LEU A 166 13.07 1.20 14.01
CA LEU A 166 12.88 -0.23 14.26
C LEU A 166 11.73 -0.81 13.43
N VAL A 167 10.58 -0.13 13.37
CA VAL A 167 9.42 -0.58 12.56
C VAL A 167 9.81 -0.66 11.08
N VAL A 168 10.45 0.38 10.55
CA VAL A 168 10.93 0.38 9.15
C VAL A 168 11.99 -0.70 8.95
N GLY A 169 13.00 -0.79 9.81
CA GLY A 169 14.06 -1.79 9.71
C GLY A 169 13.52 -3.23 9.69
N VAL A 170 12.64 -3.56 10.64
CA VAL A 170 11.99 -4.88 10.70
C VAL A 170 11.10 -5.09 9.48
N GLY A 171 10.32 -4.09 9.08
CA GLY A 171 9.46 -4.17 7.90
C GLY A 171 10.22 -4.35 6.58
N LEU A 172 11.37 -3.69 6.42
CA LEU A 172 12.25 -3.85 5.27
C LEU A 172 12.88 -5.25 5.24
N ILE A 173 13.42 -5.71 6.37
CA ILE A 173 13.97 -7.07 6.48
C ILE A 173 12.88 -8.10 6.17
N ALA A 174 11.68 -7.92 6.75
CA ALA A 174 10.52 -8.75 6.50
C ALA A 174 10.19 -8.81 4.99
N GLY A 175 9.99 -7.65 4.36
CA GLY A 175 9.64 -7.53 2.94
C GLY A 175 10.69 -8.11 1.98
N ILE A 176 11.98 -7.88 2.24
CA ILE A 176 13.08 -8.43 1.44
C ILE A 176 13.19 -9.94 1.61
N SER A 177 12.89 -10.45 2.81
CA SER A 177 13.00 -11.88 3.13
C SER A 177 11.83 -12.75 2.64
N LEU A 178 10.77 -12.15 2.08
CA LEU A 178 9.60 -12.88 1.60
C LEU A 178 9.98 -13.85 0.48
N ARG A 179 9.72 -15.15 0.69
CA ARG A 179 10.07 -16.20 -0.27
C ARG A 179 9.19 -16.12 -1.51
N VAL A 180 9.81 -16.23 -2.67
CA VAL A 180 9.08 -16.42 -3.93
C VAL A 180 8.53 -17.83 -3.95
N TYR A 181 7.27 -17.98 -4.33
CA TYR A 181 6.62 -19.27 -4.47
C TYR A 181 5.64 -19.19 -5.65
N VAL A 182 5.14 -20.33 -6.12
CA VAL A 182 4.14 -20.38 -7.19
C VAL A 182 2.74 -20.29 -6.58
N PRO A 183 1.97 -19.22 -6.86
CA PRO A 183 0.63 -19.08 -6.33
C PRO A 183 -0.29 -20.21 -6.77
N THR A 184 -1.10 -20.71 -5.84
CA THR A 184 -2.17 -21.68 -6.13
C THR A 184 -3.51 -21.00 -6.38
N SER A 185 -3.65 -19.76 -5.89
CA SER A 185 -4.82 -18.93 -6.08
C SER A 185 -4.98 -18.52 -7.55
N THR A 186 -6.24 -18.39 -7.96
CA THR A 186 -6.65 -18.01 -9.32
C THR A 186 -7.16 -16.57 -9.35
N GLY A 187 -7.08 -15.93 -10.52
CA GLY A 187 -7.64 -14.59 -10.72
C GLY A 187 -9.17 -14.59 -10.70
N ASP A 188 -9.76 -13.52 -10.16
CA ASP A 188 -11.21 -13.46 -9.87
C ASP A 188 -12.10 -13.56 -11.12
N HIS A 189 -11.71 -12.89 -12.23
CA HIS A 189 -12.53 -12.89 -13.45
C HIS A 189 -12.14 -13.95 -14.46
N THR A 190 -10.85 -14.27 -14.60
CA THR A 190 -10.39 -15.19 -15.65
C THR A 190 -10.32 -16.63 -15.18
N GLY A 191 -10.17 -16.88 -13.87
CA GLY A 191 -9.91 -18.21 -13.31
C GLY A 191 -8.49 -18.72 -13.60
N ASP A 192 -7.64 -17.92 -14.25
CA ASP A 192 -6.25 -18.31 -14.53
C ASP A 192 -5.43 -18.31 -13.25
N PRO A 193 -4.45 -19.22 -13.10
CA PRO A 193 -3.49 -19.18 -12.00
C PRO A 193 -2.75 -17.84 -11.94
N LEU A 194 -2.51 -17.33 -10.73
CA LEU A 194 -1.76 -16.09 -10.57
C LEU A 194 -0.29 -16.27 -10.98
N GLU A 195 0.23 -15.33 -11.76
CA GLU A 195 1.59 -15.38 -12.31
C GLU A 195 2.65 -15.02 -11.24
N PRO A 196 3.65 -15.90 -10.95
CA PRO A 196 4.65 -15.65 -9.92
C PRO A 196 5.45 -14.36 -10.13
N LYS A 197 5.75 -14.00 -11.38
CA LYS A 197 6.47 -12.76 -11.73
C LYS A 197 5.66 -11.50 -11.35
N ARG A 198 4.34 -11.56 -11.45
CA ARG A 198 3.44 -10.46 -11.07
C ARG A 198 3.37 -10.30 -9.57
N LEU A 199 3.26 -11.41 -8.83
CA LEU A 199 3.33 -11.41 -7.37
C LEU A 199 4.67 -10.83 -6.87
N GLN A 200 5.79 -11.26 -7.44
CA GLN A 200 7.11 -10.70 -7.11
C GLN A 200 7.19 -9.18 -7.41
N SER A 201 6.61 -8.75 -8.53
CA SER A 201 6.55 -7.32 -8.87
C SER A 201 5.70 -6.55 -7.87
N ALA A 202 4.55 -7.07 -7.46
CA ALA A 202 3.67 -6.45 -6.47
C ALA A 202 4.40 -6.27 -5.12
N ARG A 203 5.07 -7.31 -4.62
CA ARG A 203 5.88 -7.24 -3.39
C ARG A 203 6.95 -6.15 -3.44
N ARG A 204 7.71 -6.12 -4.54
CA ARG A 204 8.74 -5.10 -4.76
C ARG A 204 8.15 -3.70 -4.91
N GLY A 205 7.01 -3.57 -5.58
CA GLY A 205 6.30 -2.31 -5.75
C GLY A 205 5.80 -1.75 -4.43
N VAL A 206 5.21 -2.59 -3.58
CA VAL A 206 4.73 -2.22 -2.24
C VAL A 206 5.89 -1.81 -1.33
N LEU A 207 6.98 -2.60 -1.31
CA LEU A 207 8.19 -2.25 -0.57
C LEU A 207 8.81 -0.94 -1.06
N GLY A 208 8.88 -0.77 -2.39
CA GLY A 208 9.36 0.45 -3.03
C GLY A 208 8.50 1.68 -2.72
N ALA A 209 7.18 1.52 -2.64
CA ALA A 209 6.27 2.59 -2.24
C ALA A 209 6.52 3.05 -0.80
N GLY A 210 6.70 2.10 0.13
CA GLY A 210 7.07 2.41 1.51
C GLY A 210 8.41 3.13 1.63
N LEU A 211 9.43 2.65 0.91
CA LEU A 211 10.75 3.28 0.87
C LEU A 211 10.70 4.69 0.28
N LEU A 212 9.94 4.90 -0.80
CA LEU A 212 9.77 6.21 -1.42
C LEU A 212 9.07 7.18 -0.47
N ALA A 213 8.01 6.73 0.21
CA ALA A 213 7.32 7.55 1.21
C ALA A 213 8.21 7.89 2.41
N PHE A 214 9.00 6.93 2.90
CA PHE A 214 9.97 7.16 3.97
C PHE A 214 11.10 8.11 3.54
N ALA A 215 11.59 7.99 2.32
CA ALA A 215 12.58 8.93 1.78
C ALA A 215 12.00 10.35 1.66
N ALA A 216 10.72 10.48 1.30
CA ALA A 216 10.07 11.77 1.12
C ALA A 216 9.69 12.46 2.44
N ALA A 217 9.23 11.73 3.45
CA ALA A 217 8.65 12.30 4.67
C ALA A 217 9.32 11.85 5.98
N GLY A 218 10.34 10.99 5.92
CA GLY A 218 11.08 10.54 7.10
C GLY A 218 10.22 9.78 8.11
N GLY A 219 10.33 10.16 9.38
CA GLY A 219 9.60 9.54 10.50
C GLY A 219 8.08 9.57 10.35
N ALA A 220 7.53 10.66 9.80
CA ALA A 220 6.09 10.82 9.58
C ALA A 220 5.49 9.72 8.68
N ALA A 221 6.27 9.21 7.72
CA ALA A 221 5.83 8.13 6.84
C ALA A 221 5.59 6.81 7.57
N VAL A 222 6.25 6.59 8.71
CA VAL A 222 6.18 5.30 9.42
C VAL A 222 4.82 5.10 10.04
N ALA A 223 4.34 6.08 10.82
CA ALA A 223 3.01 6.04 11.42
C ALA A 223 1.90 6.14 10.37
N ALA A 224 2.12 6.98 9.34
CA ALA A 224 1.19 7.12 8.23
C ALA A 224 0.92 5.80 7.49
N LEU A 225 1.89 4.87 7.50
CA LEU A 225 1.85 3.62 6.76
C LEU A 225 1.88 2.37 7.67
N PHE A 226 1.35 2.43 8.90
CA PHE A 226 1.26 1.22 9.74
C PHE A 226 0.63 0.00 9.04
N PRO A 227 -0.43 0.14 8.22
CA PRO A 227 -0.97 -1.00 7.49
C PRO A 227 0.02 -1.68 6.52
N LEU A 228 0.91 -0.91 5.90
CA LEU A 228 1.98 -1.46 5.07
C LEU A 228 2.94 -2.30 5.90
N TRP A 229 3.45 -1.72 6.99
CA TRP A 229 4.43 -2.39 7.83
C TRP A 229 3.83 -3.62 8.52
N GLY A 230 2.58 -3.52 8.99
CA GLY A 230 1.82 -4.63 9.55
C GLY A 230 1.63 -5.77 8.54
N ALA A 231 1.35 -5.45 7.27
CA ALA A 231 1.26 -6.44 6.19
C ALA A 231 2.60 -7.15 5.93
N LEU A 232 3.70 -6.41 5.78
CA LEU A 232 5.01 -7.00 5.53
C LEU A 232 5.47 -7.89 6.69
N ILE A 233 5.31 -7.41 7.92
CA ILE A 233 5.72 -8.12 9.14
C ILE A 233 4.83 -9.35 9.36
N GLY A 234 3.51 -9.20 9.25
CA GLY A 234 2.56 -10.30 9.46
C GLY A 234 2.77 -11.43 8.45
N VAL A 235 2.95 -11.10 7.17
CA VAL A 235 3.29 -12.09 6.14
C VAL A 235 4.63 -12.77 6.43
N ALA A 236 5.67 -12.02 6.78
CA ALA A 236 6.99 -12.60 7.03
C ALA A 236 7.02 -13.51 8.28
N ILE A 237 6.28 -13.17 9.33
CA ILE A 237 6.14 -14.03 10.51
C ILE A 237 5.43 -15.33 10.12
N TRP A 238 4.32 -15.23 9.39
CA TRP A 238 3.57 -16.41 8.98
C TRP A 238 4.35 -17.30 8.01
N ASP A 239 5.09 -16.72 7.07
CA ASP A 239 5.93 -17.48 6.12
C ASP A 239 7.02 -18.31 6.82
N ARG A 240 7.51 -17.86 7.99
CA ARG A 240 8.57 -18.55 8.73
C ARG A 240 8.06 -19.54 9.78
N PHE A 241 6.95 -19.23 10.43
CA PHE A 241 6.47 -19.96 11.61
C PHE A 241 5.09 -20.60 11.41
N GLY A 242 4.42 -20.32 10.29
CA GLY A 242 3.12 -20.89 9.97
C GLY A 242 3.19 -22.41 9.73
N PRO A 243 2.13 -23.15 10.04
CA PRO A 243 2.06 -24.60 9.84
C PRO A 243 2.02 -25.01 8.36
N ASP A 244 1.63 -24.09 7.47
CA ASP A 244 1.38 -24.36 6.05
C ASP A 244 2.68 -24.21 5.24
N LYS A 245 3.41 -25.32 5.06
CA LYS A 245 4.58 -25.36 4.18
C LYS A 245 4.15 -25.42 2.71
N VAL A 246 4.22 -24.28 2.02
CA VAL A 246 4.09 -24.21 0.56
C VAL A 246 5.39 -24.71 -0.07
N SER A 247 5.30 -25.55 -1.11
CA SER A 247 6.46 -26.00 -1.88
C SER A 247 7.16 -24.83 -2.55
N HIS A 248 8.43 -24.59 -2.19
CA HIS A 248 9.25 -23.53 -2.77
C HIS A 248 9.84 -23.95 -4.12
N VAL A 249 10.04 -22.97 -5.02
CA VAL A 249 10.75 -23.12 -6.31
C VAL A 249 12.14 -22.52 -6.19
#